data_AF-A0A957UJA2-F1
#
_entry.id   AF-A0A957UJA2-F1
#
_cell.length_a   1.000
_cell.length_b   1.000
_cell.length_c   1.000
_cell.angle_alpha   90.00
_cell.angle_beta   90.00
_cell.angle_gamma   90.00
#
_symmetry.space_group_name_H-M   'P 1'
#
loop_
_entity.id
_entity.type
_entity.pdbx_description
1 polymer ?
#
loop_
_entity_poly.entity_id
_entity_poly.type
_entity_poly.pdbx_seq_one_letter_code
_entity_poly.pdbx_strand_id
1 'polypeptide(L)' 'LFKPFIFSKLQRRGIAPTIKAAKKKVESESPEVWDILEEVIREHPVMLNRAPTLHRLGIQAFEVVL' A
#
# COMPACT_ATOMS: atom_id res chain seq x y z
N LEU A 1 5.16 1.57 -0.92
CA LEU A 1 4.29 1.81 -2.09
C LEU A 1 2.96 2.44 -1.69
N PHE A 2 2.24 1.88 -0.72
CA PHE A 2 0.84 2.27 -0.43
C PHE A 2 0.63 3.32 0.69
N LYS A 3 1.69 3.96 1.21
CA LYS A 3 1.61 4.87 2.38
C LYS A 3 0.48 5.93 2.30
N PRO A 4 0.27 6.65 1.18
CA PRO A 4 -0.80 7.64 1.10
C PRO A 4 -2.20 7.05 1.27
N PHE A 5 -2.44 5.86 0.72
CA PHE A 5 -3.72 5.14 0.83
C PHE A 5 -3.97 4.67 2.27
N ILE A 6 -2.93 4.14 2.93
CA ILE A 6 -2.97 3.75 4.34
C ILE A 6 -3.28 4.96 5.23
N PHE A 7 -2.62 6.11 5.00
CA PHE A 7 -2.90 7.33 5.76
C PHE A 7 -4.34 7.78 5.59
N SER A 8 -4.86 7.80 4.36
CA SER A 8 -6.24 8.17 4.08
C SER A 8 -7.24 7.24 4.80
N LYS A 9 -6.99 5.93 4.79
CA LYS A 9 -7.82 4.93 5.49
C LYS A 9 -7.75 5.09 7.01
N LEU A 10 -6.56 5.28 7.58
CA LEU A 10 -6.38 5.53 9.01
C LEU A 10 -7.15 6.76 9.49
N GLN A 11 -7.17 7.83 8.69
CA GLN A 11 -7.96 9.03 9.00
C GLN A 11 -9.46 8.80 8.85
N ARG A 12 -9.90 8.18 7.75
CA ARG A 12 -11.32 7.89 7.49
C ARG A 12 -11.94 6.98 8.54
N ARG A 13 -11.16 6.03 9.08
CA ARG A 13 -11.58 5.13 10.17
C ARG A 13 -11.47 5.76 11.57
N GLY A 14 -10.99 7.00 11.69
CA GLY A 14 -10.80 7.67 12.98
C GLY A 14 -9.65 7.12 13.82
N ILE A 15 -8.83 6.21 13.29
CA ILE A 15 -7.69 5.58 14.00
C ILE A 15 -6.53 6.57 14.16
N ALA A 16 -6.42 7.55 13.25
CA ALA A 16 -5.47 8.64 13.33
C ALA A 16 -6.15 9.98 13.05
N PRO A 17 -6.11 10.96 13.99
CA PRO A 17 -6.78 12.24 13.81
C PRO A 17 -6.09 13.16 12.80
N THR A 18 -4.79 12.95 12.53
CA THR A 18 -3.98 13.78 11.62
C THR A 18 -3.05 12.93 10.77
N ILE A 19 -2.57 13.49 9.66
CA ILE A 19 -1.55 12.83 8.81
C ILE A 19 -0.27 12.55 9.61
N LYS A 20 0.12 13.47 10.52
CA LYS A 20 1.30 13.27 11.38
C LYS A 20 1.13 12.07 12.31
N ALA A 21 -0.06 11.90 12.90
CA ALA A 21 -0.37 10.74 13.73
C ALA A 21 -0.42 9.43 12.90
N ALA A 22 -1.01 9.47 11.71
CA ALA A 22 -1.06 8.32 10.80
C ALA A 22 0.35 7.89 10.37
N LYS A 23 1.21 8.85 10.02
CA LYS A 23 2.61 8.61 9.69
C LYS A 23 3.35 7.91 10.84
N LYS A 24 3.18 8.39 12.08
CA LYS A 24 3.78 7.77 13.27
C LYS A 24 3.33 6.31 13.44
N LYS A 25 2.03 6.01 13.30
CA LYS A 25 1.49 4.64 13.39
C LYS A 25 2.09 3.71 12.33
N VAL A 26 2.22 4.19 11.08
CA VAL A 26 2.82 3.42 9.98
C VAL A 26 4.31 3.19 10.19
N GLU A 27 5.04 4.18 10.70
CA GLU A 27 6.47 4.04 11.03
C GLU A 27 6.72 3.11 12.23
N SER A 28 5.77 3.02 13.16
CA SER A 28 5.81 2.07 14.27
C SER A 28 5.24 0.69 13.93
N GLU A 29 4.87 0.44 12.68
CA GLU A 29 4.33 -0.84 12.19
C GLU A 29 3.17 -1.38 13.07
N SER A 30 2.31 -0.48 13.55
CA SER A 30 1.23 -0.86 14.48
C SER A 30 0.30 -1.90 13.83
N PRO A 31 -0.28 -2.85 14.60
CA PRO A 31 -1.11 -3.93 14.07
C PRO A 31 -2.21 -3.47 13.11
N GLU A 32 -2.87 -2.35 13.40
CA GLU A 32 -3.98 -1.83 12.58
C GLU A 32 -3.53 -1.39 11.17
N VAL A 33 -2.22 -1.15 10.98
CA VAL A 33 -1.64 -0.83 9.67
C VAL A 33 -1.67 -2.04 8.75
N TRP A 34 -1.49 -3.24 9.29
CA TRP A 34 -1.49 -4.48 8.51
C TRP A 34 -2.89 -4.81 8.00
N ASP A 35 -3.92 -4.70 8.86
CA ASP A 35 -5.32 -4.88 8.46
C ASP A 35 -5.73 -3.89 7.36
N ILE A 36 -5.28 -2.63 7.48
CA ILE A 36 -5.54 -1.61 6.46
C ILE A 36 -4.73 -1.87 5.19
N LEU A 37 -3.49 -2.35 5.31
CA LEU A 37 -2.66 -2.69 4.17
C LEU A 37 -3.31 -3.80 3.35
N GLU A 38 -3.81 -4.87 3.99
CA GLU A 38 -4.53 -5.96 3.34
C GLU A 38 -5.76 -5.46 2.56
N GLU A 39 -6.53 -4.53 3.15
CA GLU A 39 -7.64 -3.90 2.44
C GLU A 39 -7.18 -3.06 1.25
N VAL A 40 -6.08 -2.30 1.41
CA VAL A 40 -5.59 -1.37 0.37
C VAL A 40 -5.02 -2.09 -0.84
N ILE A 41 -4.40 -3.25 -0.66
CA ILE A 41 -3.78 -4.00 -1.76
C ILE A 41 -4.76 -4.89 -2.52
N ARG A 42 -5.94 -5.17 -1.95
CA ARG A 42 -6.96 -6.00 -2.56
C ARG A 42 -7.47 -5.37 -3.85
N GLU A 43 -7.43 -6.13 -4.95
CA GLU A 43 -7.84 -5.66 -6.30
C GLU A 43 -7.04 -4.43 -6.77
N HIS A 44 -5.80 -4.29 -6.29
CA HIS A 44 -4.90 -3.19 -6.62
C HIS A 44 -3.63 -3.72 -7.28
N PRO A 45 -3.68 -4.03 -8.59
CA PRO A 45 -2.56 -4.66 -9.26
C PRO A 45 -1.32 -3.76 -9.29
N VAL A 46 -0.15 -4.39 -9.17
CA VAL A 46 1.16 -3.74 -9.28
C VAL A 46 1.87 -4.16 -10.55
N MET A 47 2.64 -3.25 -11.14
CA MET A 47 3.44 -3.53 -12.32
C MET A 47 4.84 -3.99 -11.91
N LEU A 48 5.25 -5.17 -12.36
CA LEU A 48 6.62 -5.67 -12.21
C LEU A 48 7.38 -5.54 -13.54
N ASN A 49 8.67 -5.22 -13.46
CA ASN A 49 9.56 -5.01 -14.60
C ASN A 49 10.94 -5.64 -14.29
N ARG A 50 11.55 -6.29 -15.28
CA ARG A 50 12.98 -6.66 -15.26
C ARG A 50 13.70 -6.04 -16.46
N ALA A 51 14.69 -5.19 -16.19
CA ALA A 51 15.52 -4.57 -17.23
C ALA A 51 16.58 -5.55 -17.78
N PRO A 52 16.95 -5.46 -19.08
CA PRO A 52 16.34 -4.60 -20.11
C PRO A 52 15.00 -5.14 -20.62
N THR A 53 14.05 -4.25 -20.92
CA THR A 53 12.71 -4.61 -21.43
C THR A 53 12.70 -4.64 -22.96
N LEU A 54 12.78 -5.83 -23.56
CA LEU A 54 12.83 -5.99 -25.04
C LEU A 54 11.46 -5.98 -25.72
N HIS A 55 10.39 -6.31 -25.00
CA HIS A 55 9.04 -6.41 -25.54
C HIS A 55 7.99 -6.19 -24.45
N ARG A 56 6.72 -6.03 -24.85
CA ARG A 56 5.59 -5.76 -23.95
C ARG A 56 5.47 -6.71 -22.75
N LEU A 57 5.84 -7.99 -22.90
CA LEU A 57 5.76 -8.98 -21.81
C LEU A 57 6.84 -8.81 -20.73
N GLY A 58 7.80 -7.91 -20.92
CA GLY A 58 8.81 -7.62 -19.89
C GLY A 58 8.28 -6.71 -18.76
N ILE A 59 7.06 -6.20 -18.91
CA ILE A 59 6.31 -5.52 -17.85
C ILE A 59 4.93 -6.19 -17.76
N GLN A 60 4.55 -6.63 -16.57
CA GLN A 60 3.28 -7.33 -16.34
C GLN A 60 2.63 -6.85 -15.05
N ALA A 61 1.30 -6.89 -15.02
CA ALA A 61 0.49 -6.56 -13.84
C ALA A 61 0.25 -7.83 -13.01
N PHE A 62 0.29 -7.70 -11.68
CA PHE A 62 0.04 -8.79 -10.75
C PHE A 62 -0.80 -8.31 -9.57
N GLU A 63 -1.66 -9.18 -9.05
CA GLU A 63 -2.25 -9.01 -7.72
C GLU A 63 -1.19 -9.18 -6.64
N VAL A 64 -1.29 -8.40 -5.57
CA VAL A 64 -0.37 -8.47 -4.42
C VAL A 64 -0.92 -9.48 -3.41
N VAL A 65 -0.04 -10.32 -2.87
CA VAL A 65 -0.33 -11.22 -1.73
C VAL A 65 0.62 -10.85 -0.60
N LEU A 66 0.08 -10.67 0.62
CA LEU A 66 0.85 -10.40 1.85
C LEU A 66 1.29 -11.69 2.53
#